data_AF-A0A0R0BAJ2-F1
#
_entry.id   AF-A0A0R0BAJ2-F1
#
_cell.length_a   1.000
_cell.length_b   1.000
_cell.length_c   1.000
_cell.angle_alpha   90.00
_cell.angle_beta   90.00
_cell.angle_gamma   90.00
#
_symmetry.space_group_name_H-M   'P 1'
#
loop_
_entity.id
_entity.type
_entity.pdbx_description
1 polymer ?
#
loop_
_entity_poly.entity_id
_entity_poly.type
_entity_poly.pdbx_seq_one_letter_code
_entity_poly.pdbx_strand_id
1 'polypeptide(L)'
;MYADEDVTLEQLREPMDRQRDPVAQPKSDRLPLQDITPENFEKLVVRLANCAPSATFRARRIGKSGSTQSGIDIQCRIAATDRFACYEAKRVIEIRRGTLKRWVGKFLEGRYAATASSFHLCTTYAISDETSLLEEWEDCERQLLDRQIDPHLWDRAVLNDLLRDQWRIVAELYGESVATGFCVPAAPLLPIPQESSFAALEELLYGQSLQLNNRSVACSINLPGRLDRRLSAALSFARTDISGISMALSARELLSWAHWRVHADASMERPYAIPHTTGAGAYLVMGRHVRLSLKEAEVADLDWILERAWNRIHRACLEYVSAYRSFDFELIEHHPSAVGLLSVRPDFWQQMLAFARAHDVARGDGPWHMFDASSSFLKVYSGRGGERFDEGYHAIVYPYSESILWSGKRQSVTIGWSPIDPRSACSVRGHWDARFTHDWLLQEMIPEVIRWTCCEQKREAANAKWRWPSRSTASFLPPASDLAWSLAREWESTERPEASNSALREYVSALQSHFTCQSSNVPLAAECMRNVLIGIDCVLPFSCMPSEGYLRGNLGLHMAGDLSQAIRERAHSLEEGVHSSAMDFALRGLLEVLRYAPDLPPSNRNHIVQLLMPLGERRNEDILCGLFSR
;
A
#
# COMPACT_ATOMS: atom_id res chain seq x y z
N MET A 1 28.37 -65.16 0.51
CA MET A 1 27.22 -65.42 -0.37
C MET A 1 26.60 -64.07 -0.63
N TYR A 2 26.52 -63.73 -1.92
CA TYR A 2 26.21 -62.45 -2.54
C TYR A 2 27.25 -61.33 -2.39
N ALA A 3 27.64 -60.88 -3.59
CA ALA A 3 28.77 -60.06 -3.94
C ALA A 3 28.32 -58.64 -4.28
N ASP A 4 29.27 -57.70 -4.21
CA ASP A 4 29.20 -56.31 -4.64
C ASP A 4 28.53 -56.13 -6.00
N GLU A 5 27.74 -55.06 -6.12
CA GLU A 5 27.83 -54.16 -7.27
C GLU A 5 27.82 -52.72 -6.78
N ASP A 6 29.03 -52.23 -6.47
CA ASP A 6 29.32 -50.79 -6.40
C ASP A 6 29.19 -50.20 -7.81
N VAL A 7 28.23 -49.28 -7.97
CA VAL A 7 28.09 -48.48 -9.19
C VAL A 7 29.26 -47.49 -9.27
N THR A 8 30.24 -47.78 -10.13
CA THR A 8 31.40 -46.91 -10.35
C THR A 8 30.98 -45.56 -10.91
N LEU A 9 31.56 -44.47 -10.36
CA LEU A 9 31.39 -43.05 -10.76
C LEU A 9 31.61 -42.76 -12.26
N GLU A 10 32.16 -43.71 -13.03
CA GLU A 10 32.34 -43.62 -14.48
C GLU A 10 31.03 -43.87 -15.27
N GLN A 11 30.04 -44.55 -14.71
CA GLN A 11 28.71 -44.72 -15.33
C GLN A 11 27.86 -43.43 -15.30
N LEU A 12 28.20 -42.47 -14.44
CA LEU A 12 27.56 -41.13 -14.39
C LEU A 12 28.19 -40.11 -15.35
N ARG A 13 29.18 -40.54 -16.16
CA ARG A 13 29.91 -39.70 -17.12
C ARG A 13 29.60 -40.00 -18.58
N GLU A 14 28.67 -40.91 -18.87
CA GLU A 14 28.14 -41.01 -20.23
C GLU A 14 27.39 -39.71 -20.58
N PRO A 15 27.75 -39.02 -21.67
CA PRO A 15 26.99 -37.86 -22.11
C PRO A 15 25.56 -38.32 -22.38
N MET A 16 24.59 -37.71 -21.70
CA MET A 16 23.17 -37.91 -22.00
C MET A 16 22.98 -37.84 -23.51
N ASP A 17 22.43 -38.91 -24.08
CA ASP A 17 22.08 -38.98 -25.48
C ASP A 17 21.27 -37.72 -25.80
N ARG A 18 21.78 -36.87 -26.70
CA ARG A 18 21.01 -35.74 -27.20
C ARG A 18 19.76 -36.33 -27.82
N GLN A 19 18.61 -36.20 -27.15
CA GLN A 19 17.33 -36.34 -27.81
C GLN A 19 17.41 -35.47 -29.07
N ARG A 20 17.47 -36.13 -30.24
CA ARG A 20 17.34 -35.43 -31.51
C ARG A 20 15.98 -34.75 -31.43
N ASP A 21 15.98 -33.43 -31.39
CA ASP A 21 14.77 -32.64 -31.59
C ASP A 21 14.03 -33.25 -32.80
N PRO A 22 12.72 -33.52 -32.70
CA PRO A 22 11.97 -33.95 -33.87
C PRO A 22 12.16 -32.86 -34.92
N VAL A 23 12.79 -33.23 -36.04
CA VAL A 23 12.97 -32.35 -37.21
C VAL A 23 11.61 -31.73 -37.49
N ALA A 24 11.47 -30.43 -37.21
CA ALA A 24 10.22 -29.73 -37.42
C ALA A 24 9.85 -29.91 -38.89
N GLN A 25 8.76 -30.64 -39.16
CA GLN A 25 8.27 -30.77 -40.51
C GLN A 25 7.91 -29.35 -40.98
N PRO A 26 8.50 -28.85 -42.09
CA PRO A 26 8.16 -27.53 -42.59
C PRO A 26 6.66 -27.50 -42.86
N LYS A 27 5.99 -26.45 -42.37
CA LYS A 27 4.57 -26.24 -42.63
C LYS A 27 4.34 -26.13 -44.13
N SER A 28 3.22 -26.65 -44.62
CA SER A 28 2.85 -26.53 -46.03
C SER A 28 2.74 -25.04 -46.39
N ASP A 29 3.39 -24.64 -47.48
CA ASP A 29 3.42 -23.24 -47.90
C ASP A 29 2.10 -22.78 -48.53
N ARG A 30 1.26 -23.70 -49.03
CA ARG A 30 0.07 -23.36 -49.83
C ARG A 30 -1.10 -24.32 -49.58
N LEU A 31 -2.31 -23.77 -49.53
CA LEU A 31 -3.55 -24.53 -49.57
C LEU A 31 -4.00 -24.79 -51.02
N PRO A 32 -4.65 -25.93 -51.32
CA PRO A 32 -5.25 -26.21 -52.61
C PRO A 32 -6.56 -25.42 -52.81
N LEU A 33 -6.48 -24.08 -52.80
CA LEU A 33 -7.63 -23.16 -52.92
C LEU A 33 -8.43 -23.35 -54.22
N GLN A 34 -7.87 -24.00 -55.22
CA GLN A 34 -8.52 -24.30 -56.50
C GLN A 34 -9.42 -25.55 -56.45
N ASP A 35 -9.26 -26.41 -55.44
CA ASP A 35 -9.98 -27.69 -55.33
C ASP A 35 -11.32 -27.56 -54.60
N ILE A 36 -11.57 -26.43 -53.93
CA ILE A 36 -12.87 -26.15 -53.31
C ILE A 36 -13.93 -25.77 -54.34
N THR A 37 -15.18 -26.06 -54.03
CA THR A 37 -16.32 -25.66 -54.87
C THR A 37 -16.51 -24.13 -54.83
N PRO A 38 -17.07 -23.53 -55.90
CA PRO A 38 -17.41 -22.10 -55.89
C PRO A 38 -18.24 -21.67 -54.68
N GLU A 39 -19.21 -22.49 -54.26
CA GLU A 39 -20.07 -22.18 -53.11
C GLU A 39 -19.29 -22.17 -51.80
N ASN A 40 -18.32 -23.07 -51.64
CA ASN A 40 -17.45 -23.12 -50.47
C ASN A 40 -16.41 -22.00 -50.50
N PHE A 41 -15.95 -21.56 -51.67
CA PHE A 41 -15.11 -20.37 -51.80
C PHE A 41 -15.85 -19.10 -51.36
N GLU A 42 -17.11 -18.93 -51.74
CA GLU A 42 -17.93 -17.85 -51.17
C GLU A 42 -18.09 -17.98 -49.65
N LYS A 43 -18.17 -19.19 -49.07
CA LYS A 43 -18.29 -19.38 -47.61
C LYS A 43 -17.01 -18.95 -46.93
N LEU A 44 -15.87 -19.30 -47.53
CA LEU A 44 -14.54 -18.90 -47.10
C LEU A 44 -14.42 -17.38 -47.05
N VAL A 45 -14.79 -16.68 -48.14
CA VAL A 45 -14.73 -15.21 -48.20
C VAL A 45 -15.67 -14.58 -47.16
N VAL A 46 -16.89 -15.10 -46.97
CA VAL A 46 -17.79 -14.62 -45.90
C VAL A 46 -17.14 -14.76 -44.52
N ARG A 47 -16.48 -15.89 -44.24
CA ARG A 47 -15.83 -16.11 -42.94
C ARG A 47 -14.64 -15.17 -42.75
N LEU A 48 -13.79 -15.01 -43.76
CA LEU A 48 -12.67 -14.06 -43.72
C LEU A 48 -13.17 -12.62 -43.53
N ALA A 49 -14.22 -12.21 -44.24
CA ALA A 49 -14.84 -10.90 -44.08
C ALA A 49 -15.39 -10.67 -42.65
N ASN A 50 -15.86 -11.72 -41.96
CA ASN A 50 -16.28 -11.64 -40.56
C ASN A 50 -15.11 -11.60 -39.56
N CYS A 51 -13.92 -12.02 -39.97
CA CYS A 51 -12.71 -12.00 -39.14
C CYS A 51 -11.92 -10.68 -39.28
N ALA A 52 -12.26 -9.84 -40.25
CA ALA A 52 -11.59 -8.56 -40.45
C ALA A 52 -11.83 -7.61 -39.26
N PRO A 53 -10.82 -6.87 -38.78
CA PRO A 53 -10.94 -5.95 -37.62
C PRO A 53 -12.04 -4.87 -37.79
N SER A 54 -12.40 -4.54 -39.03
CA SER A 54 -13.44 -3.57 -39.39
C SER A 54 -14.87 -4.16 -39.42
N ALA A 55 -15.04 -5.47 -39.20
CA ALA A 55 -16.32 -6.15 -39.28
C ALA A 55 -17.13 -5.98 -37.98
N THR A 56 -18.06 -5.02 -37.97
CA THR A 56 -18.97 -4.80 -36.82
C THR A 56 -20.31 -5.52 -36.98
N PHE A 57 -20.73 -5.78 -38.23
CA PHE A 57 -21.94 -6.51 -38.55
C PHE A 57 -21.60 -7.75 -39.36
N ARG A 58 -22.33 -8.85 -39.14
CA ARG A 58 -22.07 -10.10 -39.88
C ARG A 58 -22.20 -9.88 -41.39
N ALA A 59 -21.17 -10.27 -42.15
CA ALA A 59 -21.18 -10.28 -43.60
C ALA A 59 -22.32 -11.16 -44.12
N ARG A 60 -23.05 -10.67 -45.13
CA ARG A 60 -24.21 -11.35 -45.73
C ARG A 60 -23.95 -11.61 -47.20
N ARG A 61 -24.36 -12.79 -47.67
CA ARG A 61 -24.38 -13.12 -49.11
C ARG A 61 -25.50 -12.38 -49.81
N ILE A 62 -25.26 -12.00 -51.06
CA ILE A 62 -26.22 -11.31 -51.93
C ILE A 62 -26.66 -12.24 -53.05
N GLY A 63 -27.97 -12.51 -53.11
CA GLY A 63 -28.60 -13.30 -54.17
C GLY A 63 -28.52 -14.83 -53.97
N LYS A 64 -29.30 -15.55 -54.77
CA LYS A 64 -29.17 -17.00 -55.03
C LYS A 64 -28.69 -17.17 -56.49
N SER A 65 -28.01 -18.28 -56.79
CA SER A 65 -27.54 -18.60 -58.14
C SER A 65 -28.64 -18.37 -59.19
N GLY A 66 -28.40 -17.46 -60.15
CA GLY A 66 -29.36 -17.09 -61.20
C GLY A 66 -30.04 -15.72 -61.07
N SER A 67 -29.73 -14.92 -60.04
CA SER A 67 -30.23 -13.53 -59.91
C SER A 67 -29.20 -12.50 -60.41
N THR A 68 -29.66 -11.31 -60.84
CA THR A 68 -28.80 -10.19 -61.27
C THR A 68 -28.03 -9.62 -60.06
N GLN A 69 -26.87 -10.19 -59.76
CA GLN A 69 -26.06 -9.88 -58.57
C GLN A 69 -25.24 -8.58 -58.65
N SER A 70 -25.47 -7.70 -59.64
CA SER A 70 -24.82 -6.38 -59.77
C SER A 70 -23.30 -6.33 -59.48
N GLY A 71 -22.57 -7.42 -59.74
CA GLY A 71 -21.12 -7.52 -59.58
C GLY A 71 -20.58 -7.68 -58.15
N ILE A 72 -21.41 -8.10 -57.17
CA ILE A 72 -20.96 -8.46 -55.82
C ILE A 72 -21.64 -9.74 -55.31
N ASP A 73 -20.89 -10.56 -54.57
CA ASP A 73 -21.38 -11.80 -53.97
C ASP A 73 -21.69 -11.63 -52.47
N ILE A 74 -20.97 -10.72 -51.78
CA ILE A 74 -21.03 -10.54 -50.32
C ILE A 74 -20.98 -9.05 -49.96
N GLN A 75 -21.70 -8.66 -48.91
CA GLN A 75 -21.66 -7.30 -48.37
C GLN A 75 -21.59 -7.31 -46.84
N CYS A 76 -20.78 -6.40 -46.29
CA CYS A 76 -20.61 -6.18 -44.86
C CYS A 76 -20.80 -4.69 -44.54
N ARG A 77 -21.60 -4.36 -43.53
CA ARG A 77 -21.79 -2.95 -43.11
C ARG A 77 -20.67 -2.54 -42.16
N ILE A 78 -20.10 -1.35 -42.37
CA ILE A 78 -19.05 -0.80 -41.51
C ILE A 78 -19.68 -0.07 -40.31
N ALA A 79 -19.12 -0.24 -39.11
CA ALA A 79 -19.55 0.50 -37.92
C ALA A 79 -19.58 2.02 -38.15
N ALA A 80 -20.53 2.70 -37.50
CA ALA A 80 -20.61 4.16 -37.46
C ALA A 80 -20.74 4.85 -38.83
N THR A 81 -21.00 4.11 -39.91
CA THR A 81 -21.27 4.66 -41.25
C THR A 81 -22.46 3.94 -41.91
N ASP A 82 -23.07 4.59 -42.90
CA ASP A 82 -24.07 3.99 -43.80
C ASP A 82 -23.43 3.34 -45.04
N ARG A 83 -22.11 3.11 -45.02
CA ARG A 83 -21.35 2.53 -46.14
C ARG A 83 -21.02 1.05 -45.90
N PHE A 84 -20.68 0.36 -46.99
CA PHE A 84 -20.49 -1.08 -47.00
C PHE A 84 -19.14 -1.49 -47.60
N ALA A 85 -18.52 -2.53 -47.02
CA ALA A 85 -17.50 -3.31 -47.68
C ALA A 85 -18.17 -4.34 -48.60
N CYS A 86 -17.83 -4.30 -49.88
CA CYS A 86 -18.36 -5.18 -50.93
C CYS A 86 -17.30 -6.19 -51.36
N TYR A 87 -17.68 -7.46 -51.49
CA TYR A 87 -16.76 -8.52 -51.92
C TYR A 87 -17.33 -9.27 -53.12
N GLU A 88 -16.48 -9.47 -54.13
CA GLU A 88 -16.74 -10.30 -55.30
C GLU A 88 -15.85 -11.55 -55.20
N ALA A 89 -16.45 -12.73 -55.14
CA ALA A 89 -15.75 -14.00 -54.99
C ALA A 89 -15.70 -14.73 -56.33
N LYS A 90 -14.48 -15.01 -56.82
CA LYS A 90 -14.24 -15.68 -58.10
C LYS A 90 -13.30 -16.87 -57.94
N ARG A 91 -13.90 -18.06 -57.84
CA ARG A 91 -13.16 -19.31 -57.94
C ARG A 91 -12.89 -19.61 -59.41
N VAL A 92 -11.69 -19.28 -59.89
CA VAL A 92 -11.28 -19.43 -61.29
C VAL A 92 -9.93 -20.10 -61.40
N ILE A 93 -9.74 -20.85 -62.50
CA ILE A 93 -8.50 -21.57 -62.80
C ILE A 93 -7.56 -20.72 -63.66
N GLU A 94 -8.10 -19.79 -64.45
CA GLU A 94 -7.35 -18.91 -65.35
C GLU A 94 -8.08 -17.58 -65.51
N ILE A 95 -7.33 -16.46 -65.62
CA ILE A 95 -7.86 -15.12 -65.90
C ILE A 95 -7.19 -14.58 -67.15
N ARG A 96 -7.99 -14.19 -68.15
CA ARG A 96 -7.49 -13.55 -69.39
C ARG A 96 -7.52 -12.03 -69.28
N ARG A 97 -6.63 -11.35 -70.00
CA ARG A 97 -6.59 -9.89 -70.13
C ARG A 97 -7.98 -9.31 -70.47
N GLY A 98 -8.34 -8.23 -69.80
CA GLY A 98 -9.64 -7.55 -69.88
C GLY A 98 -10.71 -8.09 -68.92
N THR A 99 -10.42 -9.18 -68.20
CA THR A 99 -11.40 -9.79 -67.30
C THR A 99 -11.55 -9.02 -66.00
N LEU A 100 -10.47 -8.47 -65.44
CA LEU A 100 -10.52 -7.68 -64.20
C LEU A 100 -11.30 -6.39 -64.43
N LYS A 101 -11.00 -5.70 -65.54
CA LYS A 101 -11.74 -4.50 -65.96
C LYS A 101 -13.24 -4.76 -66.12
N ARG A 102 -13.60 -5.93 -66.66
CA ARG A 102 -15.01 -6.34 -66.81
C ARG A 102 -15.68 -6.62 -65.47
N TRP A 103 -15.01 -7.27 -64.52
CA TRP A 103 -15.57 -7.51 -63.19
C TRP A 103 -15.76 -6.21 -62.40
N VAL A 104 -14.74 -5.36 -62.38
CA VAL A 104 -14.78 -4.06 -61.70
C VAL A 104 -15.79 -3.13 -62.36
N GLY A 105 -15.84 -3.10 -63.70
CA GLY A 105 -16.85 -2.36 -64.46
C GLY A 105 -18.27 -2.78 -64.10
N LYS A 106 -18.55 -4.09 -64.02
CA LYS A 106 -19.87 -4.61 -63.62
C LYS A 106 -20.28 -4.19 -62.20
N PHE A 107 -19.32 -4.14 -61.27
CA PHE A 107 -19.56 -3.63 -59.91
C PHE A 107 -19.87 -2.13 -59.94
N LEU A 108 -19.06 -1.36 -60.66
CA LEU A 108 -19.15 0.10 -60.76
C LEU A 108 -20.44 0.58 -61.44
N GLU A 109 -20.95 -0.17 -62.42
CA GLU A 109 -22.27 0.04 -63.04
C GLU A 109 -23.43 -0.45 -62.14
N GLY A 110 -23.11 -1.25 -61.12
CA GLY A 110 -24.06 -1.85 -60.20
C GLY A 110 -24.56 -0.88 -59.12
N ARG A 111 -25.77 -1.14 -58.61
CA ARG A 111 -26.42 -0.32 -57.58
C ARG A 111 -25.63 -0.18 -56.26
N TYR A 112 -24.70 -1.10 -56.00
CA TYR A 112 -23.97 -1.16 -54.73
C TYR A 112 -22.76 -0.22 -54.70
N ALA A 113 -22.21 0.17 -55.86
CA ALA A 113 -21.06 1.06 -55.93
C ALA A 113 -21.31 2.41 -55.23
N ALA A 114 -22.53 2.94 -55.33
CA ALA A 114 -22.90 4.22 -54.69
C ALA A 114 -22.83 4.21 -53.15
N THR A 115 -22.91 3.02 -52.54
CA THR A 115 -22.90 2.86 -51.07
C THR A 115 -21.65 2.14 -50.56
N ALA A 116 -20.75 1.73 -51.45
CA ALA A 116 -19.56 1.00 -51.09
C ALA A 116 -18.50 1.96 -50.52
N SER A 117 -17.88 1.60 -49.42
CA SER A 117 -16.64 2.22 -48.92
C SER A 117 -15.40 1.51 -49.44
N SER A 118 -15.49 0.19 -49.63
CA SER A 118 -14.40 -0.63 -50.16
C SER A 118 -14.92 -1.74 -51.07
N PHE A 119 -14.06 -2.18 -52.00
CA PHE A 119 -14.33 -3.28 -52.92
C PHE A 119 -13.20 -4.31 -52.86
N HIS A 120 -13.55 -5.55 -52.51
CA HIS A 120 -12.62 -6.67 -52.37
C HIS A 120 -12.82 -7.67 -53.52
N LEU A 121 -11.86 -7.78 -54.42
CA LEU A 121 -11.82 -8.86 -55.41
C LEU A 121 -11.13 -10.08 -54.81
N CYS A 122 -11.88 -11.14 -54.54
CA CYS A 122 -11.38 -12.37 -53.94
C CYS A 122 -11.27 -13.46 -55.01
N THR A 123 -10.08 -14.00 -55.26
CA THR A 123 -9.89 -15.01 -56.29
C THR A 123 -8.89 -16.10 -55.91
N THR A 124 -9.13 -17.32 -56.36
CA THR A 124 -8.22 -18.45 -56.20
C THR A 124 -7.01 -18.39 -57.15
N TYR A 125 -7.04 -17.49 -58.12
CA TYR A 125 -5.95 -17.25 -59.07
C TYR A 125 -4.88 -16.32 -58.49
N ALA A 126 -3.61 -16.52 -58.84
CA ALA A 126 -2.53 -15.64 -58.39
C ALA A 126 -2.34 -14.49 -59.38
N ILE A 127 -3.17 -13.46 -59.26
CA ILE A 127 -3.05 -12.25 -60.10
C ILE A 127 -1.68 -11.58 -59.89
N SER A 128 -1.18 -11.55 -58.65
CA SER A 128 0.11 -10.94 -58.31
C SER A 128 1.32 -11.63 -58.95
N ASP A 129 1.17 -12.87 -59.43
CA ASP A 129 2.24 -13.62 -60.12
C ASP A 129 2.35 -13.20 -61.61
N GLU A 130 1.38 -12.46 -62.16
CA GLU A 130 1.33 -12.08 -63.58
C GLU A 130 1.34 -10.56 -63.79
N THR A 131 2.47 -10.03 -64.29
CA THR A 131 2.67 -8.58 -64.51
C THR A 131 1.54 -7.94 -65.31
N SER A 132 1.05 -8.60 -66.37
CA SER A 132 0.00 -8.00 -67.21
C SER A 132 -1.39 -7.95 -66.57
N LEU A 133 -1.68 -8.83 -65.61
CA LEU A 133 -2.91 -8.79 -64.82
C LEU A 133 -2.77 -7.81 -63.65
N LEU A 134 -1.57 -7.67 -63.08
CA LEU A 134 -1.27 -6.68 -62.05
C LEU A 134 -1.43 -5.25 -62.60
N GLU A 135 -0.87 -4.95 -63.77
CA GLU A 135 -1.08 -3.67 -64.47
C GLU A 135 -2.57 -3.41 -64.75
N GLU A 136 -3.33 -4.46 -65.11
CA GLU A 136 -4.78 -4.35 -65.32
C GLU A 136 -5.54 -4.10 -64.01
N TRP A 137 -5.06 -4.65 -62.89
CA TRP A 137 -5.61 -4.38 -61.57
C TRP A 137 -5.31 -2.94 -61.12
N GLU A 138 -4.10 -2.43 -61.30
CA GLU A 138 -3.74 -1.03 -61.00
C GLU A 138 -4.64 -0.02 -61.76
N ASP A 139 -4.97 -0.32 -63.02
CA ASP A 139 -5.97 0.45 -63.78
C ASP A 139 -7.37 0.40 -63.15
N CYS A 140 -7.76 -0.73 -62.57
CA CYS A 140 -9.02 -0.89 -61.85
C CYS A 140 -9.01 -0.17 -60.50
N GLU A 141 -7.89 -0.21 -59.77
CA GLU A 141 -7.70 0.50 -58.49
C GLU A 141 -7.91 1.99 -58.67
N ARG A 142 -7.30 2.58 -59.72
CA ARG A 142 -7.51 4.00 -60.06
C ARG A 142 -8.99 4.33 -60.27
N GLN A 143 -9.72 3.49 -61.02
CA GLN A 143 -11.16 3.68 -61.25
C GLN A 143 -12.02 3.58 -59.98
N LEU A 144 -11.63 2.73 -59.03
CA LEU A 144 -12.32 2.58 -57.75
C LEU A 144 -12.03 3.78 -56.82
N LEU A 145 -10.77 4.20 -56.74
CA LEU A 145 -10.32 5.35 -55.96
C LEU A 145 -10.92 6.67 -56.45
N ASP A 146 -11.08 6.85 -57.77
CA ASP A 146 -11.79 8.00 -58.36
C ASP A 146 -13.25 8.12 -57.87
N ARG A 147 -13.85 7.01 -57.44
CA ARG A 147 -15.19 6.96 -56.82
C ARG A 147 -15.15 6.89 -55.29
N GLN A 148 -14.00 7.13 -54.67
CA GLN A 148 -13.78 7.03 -53.23
C GLN A 148 -14.15 5.64 -52.67
N ILE A 149 -13.83 4.58 -53.42
CA ILE A 149 -13.99 3.18 -53.01
C ILE A 149 -12.59 2.60 -52.85
N ASP A 150 -12.27 2.12 -51.65
CA ASP A 150 -10.96 1.53 -51.35
C ASP A 150 -10.82 0.14 -52.00
N PRO A 151 -9.86 -0.06 -52.93
CA PRO A 151 -9.70 -1.34 -53.62
C PRO A 151 -8.85 -2.33 -52.82
N HIS A 152 -9.26 -3.58 -52.79
CA HIS A 152 -8.49 -4.66 -52.18
C HIS A 152 -8.47 -5.91 -53.07
N LEU A 153 -7.28 -6.44 -53.29
CA LEU A 153 -7.07 -7.69 -54.00
C LEU A 153 -6.76 -8.82 -53.02
N TRP A 154 -7.65 -9.80 -52.94
CA TRP A 154 -7.44 -11.04 -52.20
C TRP A 154 -7.22 -12.17 -53.19
N ASP A 155 -6.05 -12.19 -53.80
CA ASP A 155 -5.63 -13.24 -54.72
C ASP A 155 -5.08 -14.47 -53.96
N ARG A 156 -4.58 -15.48 -54.69
CA ARG A 156 -4.06 -16.71 -54.07
C ARG A 156 -2.99 -16.47 -53.00
N ALA A 157 -2.09 -15.52 -53.19
CA ALA A 157 -1.03 -15.26 -52.23
C ALA A 157 -1.61 -14.65 -50.94
N VAL A 158 -2.38 -13.57 -51.10
CA VAL A 158 -3.03 -12.88 -49.98
C VAL A 158 -3.99 -13.80 -49.21
N LEU A 159 -4.76 -14.63 -49.91
CA LEU A 159 -5.66 -15.59 -49.27
C LEU A 159 -4.92 -16.64 -48.45
N ASN A 160 -3.78 -17.14 -48.93
CA ASN A 160 -2.97 -18.07 -48.15
C ASN A 160 -2.48 -17.39 -46.86
N ASP A 161 -1.98 -16.16 -46.95
CA ASP A 161 -1.51 -15.42 -45.78
C ASP A 161 -2.63 -15.13 -44.78
N LEU A 162 -3.79 -14.67 -45.24
CA LEU A 162 -4.97 -14.45 -44.39
C LEU A 162 -5.43 -15.73 -43.67
N LEU A 163 -5.24 -16.90 -44.27
CA LEU A 163 -5.65 -18.19 -43.70
C LEU A 163 -4.62 -18.80 -42.75
N ARG A 164 -3.38 -18.29 -42.72
CA ARG A 164 -2.34 -18.81 -41.81
C ARG A 164 -2.75 -18.69 -40.35
N ASP A 165 -3.51 -17.66 -40.00
CA ASP A 165 -3.97 -17.40 -38.62
C ASP A 165 -5.38 -17.95 -38.32
N GLN A 166 -6.01 -18.65 -39.28
CA GLN A 166 -7.43 -19.02 -39.23
C GLN A 166 -7.64 -20.53 -39.13
N TRP A 167 -7.04 -21.17 -38.12
CA TRP A 167 -7.07 -22.64 -37.94
C TRP A 167 -8.48 -23.24 -38.07
N ARG A 168 -9.49 -22.63 -37.42
CA ARG A 168 -10.88 -23.13 -37.46
C ARG A 168 -11.47 -23.13 -38.87
N ILE A 169 -11.15 -22.12 -39.68
CA ILE A 169 -11.66 -22.03 -41.06
C ILE A 169 -11.00 -23.10 -41.92
N VAL A 170 -9.68 -23.29 -41.78
CA VAL A 170 -8.92 -24.27 -42.54
C VAL A 170 -9.30 -25.71 -42.15
N ALA A 171 -9.46 -25.98 -40.86
CA ALA A 171 -9.83 -27.31 -40.35
C ALA A 171 -11.21 -27.76 -40.86
N GLU A 172 -12.18 -26.85 -40.93
CA GLU A 172 -13.51 -27.18 -41.45
C GLU A 172 -13.51 -27.44 -42.96
N LEU A 173 -12.67 -26.73 -43.73
CA LEU A 173 -12.68 -26.84 -45.19
C LEU A 173 -11.77 -27.95 -45.73
N TYR A 174 -10.66 -28.23 -45.06
CA TYR A 174 -9.61 -29.15 -45.55
C TYR A 174 -9.24 -30.25 -44.54
N GLY A 175 -9.85 -30.25 -43.34
CA GLY A 175 -9.56 -31.20 -42.28
C GLY A 175 -8.45 -30.76 -41.31
N GLU A 176 -8.47 -31.31 -40.10
CA GLU A 176 -7.55 -30.93 -39.00
C GLU A 176 -6.08 -31.20 -39.31
N SER A 177 -5.78 -32.26 -40.07
CA SER A 177 -4.41 -32.59 -40.48
C SER A 177 -3.82 -31.48 -41.37
N VAL A 178 -4.58 -30.99 -42.35
CA VAL A 178 -4.15 -29.89 -43.23
C VAL A 178 -4.03 -28.59 -42.44
N ALA A 179 -4.97 -28.29 -41.54
CA ALA A 179 -4.91 -27.08 -40.71
C ALA A 179 -3.68 -27.05 -39.78
N THR A 180 -3.34 -28.19 -39.18
CA THR A 180 -2.15 -28.33 -38.30
C THR A 180 -0.85 -28.15 -39.09
N GLY A 181 -0.82 -28.67 -40.33
CA GLY A 181 0.34 -28.54 -41.22
C GLY A 181 0.46 -27.18 -41.92
N PHE A 182 -0.60 -26.38 -42.03
CA PHE A 182 -0.61 -25.11 -42.78
C PHE A 182 -0.64 -23.85 -41.88
N CYS A 183 -1.49 -23.82 -40.86
CA CYS A 183 -1.69 -22.63 -40.04
C CYS A 183 -0.52 -22.42 -39.06
N VAL A 184 -0.14 -21.17 -38.80
CA VAL A 184 0.77 -20.84 -37.68
C VAL A 184 0.02 -21.17 -36.37
N PRO A 185 0.68 -21.67 -35.32
CA PRO A 185 -0.02 -21.82 -34.04
C PRO A 185 -0.48 -20.41 -33.67
N ALA A 186 -1.77 -20.22 -33.42
CA ALA A 186 -2.24 -19.00 -32.79
C ALA A 186 -1.30 -18.75 -31.60
N ALA A 187 -0.80 -17.51 -31.46
CA ALA A 187 -0.02 -17.13 -30.28
C ALA A 187 -0.70 -17.80 -29.08
N PRO A 188 0.04 -18.60 -28.28
CA PRO A 188 -0.58 -19.47 -27.31
C PRO A 188 -1.61 -18.66 -26.56
N LEU A 189 -2.86 -19.14 -26.55
CA LEU A 189 -3.85 -18.64 -25.61
C LEU A 189 -3.08 -18.54 -24.30
N LEU A 190 -3.02 -17.33 -23.72
CA LEU A 190 -2.48 -17.15 -22.37
C LEU A 190 -2.99 -18.35 -21.58
N PRO A 191 -2.08 -19.11 -20.92
CA PRO A 191 -2.40 -20.40 -20.36
C PRO A 191 -3.77 -20.31 -19.70
N ILE A 192 -4.65 -21.27 -20.03
CA ILE A 192 -5.93 -21.48 -19.34
C ILE A 192 -5.66 -21.15 -17.88
N PRO A 193 -6.36 -20.16 -17.29
CA PRO A 193 -6.00 -19.67 -15.96
C PRO A 193 -5.84 -20.90 -15.10
N GLN A 194 -4.63 -21.12 -14.58
CA GLN A 194 -4.48 -22.01 -13.45
C GLN A 194 -5.58 -21.57 -12.48
N GLU A 195 -6.45 -22.50 -12.11
CA GLU A 195 -7.32 -22.28 -10.95
C GLU A 195 -6.46 -21.60 -9.90
N SER A 196 -6.88 -20.39 -9.48
CA SER A 196 -6.23 -19.54 -8.49
C SER A 196 -5.14 -20.30 -7.73
N SER A 197 -3.86 -20.00 -8.00
CA SER A 197 -2.75 -20.61 -7.25
C SER A 197 -2.80 -20.27 -5.76
N PHE A 198 -3.70 -19.37 -5.35
CA PHE A 198 -3.98 -19.04 -3.96
C PHE A 198 -5.11 -19.91 -3.41
N ALA A 199 -4.92 -20.44 -2.20
CA ALA A 199 -5.95 -21.13 -1.44
C ALA A 199 -7.19 -20.23 -1.24
N ALA A 200 -8.37 -20.82 -1.06
CA ALA A 200 -9.64 -20.08 -0.98
C ALA A 200 -9.62 -19.00 0.12
N LEU A 201 -9.10 -19.34 1.31
CA LEU A 201 -8.75 -18.46 2.42
C LEU A 201 -7.67 -19.16 3.25
N GLU A 202 -6.51 -18.54 3.43
CA GLU A 202 -5.40 -19.09 4.22
C GLU A 202 -4.72 -17.99 5.03
N GLU A 203 -4.45 -18.28 6.31
CA GLU A 203 -3.66 -17.44 7.20
C GLU A 203 -2.55 -18.31 7.82
N LEU A 204 -1.31 -17.99 7.49
CA LEU A 204 -0.12 -18.69 7.97
C LEU A 204 0.79 -17.70 8.68
N LEU A 205 1.14 -18.00 9.93
CA LEU A 205 2.11 -17.22 10.70
C LEU A 205 3.33 -18.10 10.99
N TYR A 206 4.48 -17.70 10.47
CA TYR A 206 5.77 -18.34 10.73
C TYR A 206 6.78 -17.32 11.25
N GLY A 207 7.03 -17.35 12.56
CA GLY A 207 7.86 -16.35 13.22
C GLY A 207 7.27 -14.94 13.08
N GLN A 208 7.99 -14.04 12.41
CA GLN A 208 7.55 -12.68 12.09
C GLN A 208 6.90 -12.56 10.70
N SER A 209 6.88 -13.63 9.90
CA SER A 209 6.26 -13.61 8.58
C SER A 209 4.80 -14.06 8.67
N LEU A 210 3.90 -13.19 8.26
CA LEU A 210 2.48 -13.47 8.12
C LEU A 210 2.14 -13.56 6.63
N GLN A 211 1.54 -14.67 6.21
CA GLN A 211 1.01 -14.88 4.88
C GLN A 211 -0.51 -14.92 4.96
N LEU A 212 -1.17 -14.09 4.16
CA LEU A 212 -2.63 -14.03 4.04
C LEU A 212 -2.98 -14.23 2.57
N ASN A 213 -3.74 -15.27 2.25
CA ASN A 213 -4.13 -15.58 0.88
C ASN A 213 -5.64 -15.74 0.79
N ASN A 214 -6.21 -15.32 -0.32
CA ASN A 214 -7.56 -15.66 -0.75
C ASN A 214 -7.58 -15.89 -2.26
N ARG A 215 -8.76 -16.14 -2.82
CA ARG A 215 -8.97 -16.45 -4.26
C ARG A 215 -8.34 -15.47 -5.26
N SER A 216 -8.09 -14.21 -4.90
CA SER A 216 -7.58 -13.21 -5.85
C SER A 216 -6.37 -12.41 -5.36
N VAL A 217 -6.10 -12.38 -4.06
CA VAL A 217 -5.02 -11.61 -3.44
C VAL A 217 -4.22 -12.48 -2.48
N ALA A 218 -2.91 -12.39 -2.59
CA ALA A 218 -1.94 -12.91 -1.63
C ALA A 218 -1.15 -11.76 -1.03
N CYS A 219 -0.91 -11.80 0.28
CA CYS A 219 -0.20 -10.77 1.03
C CYS A 219 0.82 -11.40 1.96
N SER A 220 2.09 -11.09 1.74
CA SER A 220 3.19 -11.44 2.62
C SER A 220 3.57 -10.22 3.46
N ILE A 221 3.48 -10.33 4.78
CA ILE A 221 3.77 -9.25 5.74
C ILE A 221 4.94 -9.67 6.62
N ASN A 222 5.95 -8.81 6.74
CA ASN A 222 6.98 -8.94 7.76
C ASN A 222 6.60 -8.09 8.96
N LEU A 223 6.22 -8.74 10.05
CA LEU A 223 5.79 -8.10 11.30
C LEU A 223 7.02 -7.65 12.12
N PRO A 224 6.90 -6.55 12.89
CA PRO A 224 7.96 -6.17 13.81
C PRO A 224 8.16 -7.26 14.87
N GLY A 225 9.40 -7.45 15.28
CA GLY A 225 9.73 -8.22 16.46
C GLY A 225 11.05 -7.77 17.06
N ARG A 226 11.56 -8.51 18.06
CA ARG A 226 12.66 -8.01 18.89
C ARG A 226 13.93 -7.68 18.08
N LEU A 227 14.21 -8.45 17.03
CA LEU A 227 15.39 -8.30 16.17
C LEU A 227 15.25 -7.21 15.10
N ASP A 228 14.03 -6.99 14.60
CA ASP A 228 13.77 -6.01 13.54
C ASP A 228 12.43 -5.32 13.79
N ARG A 229 12.46 -3.99 13.86
CA ARG A 229 11.27 -3.15 14.03
C ARG A 229 10.53 -2.94 12.70
N ARG A 230 11.14 -3.24 11.56
CA ARG A 230 10.60 -2.90 10.25
C ARG A 230 9.31 -3.67 9.97
N LEU A 231 8.31 -2.92 9.52
CA LEU A 231 7.06 -3.44 8.99
C LEU A 231 7.06 -3.24 7.47
N SER A 232 6.76 -4.30 6.72
CA SER A 232 6.64 -4.22 5.26
C SER A 232 5.70 -5.29 4.75
N ALA A 233 5.05 -5.05 3.61
CA ALA A 233 4.24 -6.06 2.97
C ALA A 233 4.48 -6.12 1.46
N ALA A 234 4.12 -7.25 0.86
CA ALA A 234 4.07 -7.44 -0.58
C ALA A 234 2.73 -8.08 -0.96
N LEU A 235 2.01 -7.45 -1.87
CA LEU A 235 0.76 -7.93 -2.44
C LEU A 235 1.01 -8.59 -3.80
N SER A 236 0.37 -9.73 -4.04
CA SER A 236 0.34 -10.40 -5.34
C SER A 236 -1.10 -10.71 -5.71
N PHE A 237 -1.40 -10.73 -7.00
CA PHE A 237 -2.78 -10.88 -7.49
C PHE A 237 -2.88 -12.11 -8.41
N ALA A 238 -3.96 -12.88 -8.27
CA ALA A 238 -4.22 -14.07 -9.09
C ALA A 238 -4.78 -13.68 -10.46
N ARG A 239 -4.05 -12.84 -11.19
CA ARG A 239 -4.40 -12.39 -12.53
C ARG A 239 -3.34 -12.85 -13.53
N THR A 240 -3.80 -13.26 -14.71
CA THR A 240 -2.93 -13.76 -15.77
C THR A 240 -2.08 -12.65 -16.40
N ASP A 241 -2.56 -11.42 -16.43
CA ASP A 241 -1.87 -10.26 -17.04
C ASP A 241 -0.74 -9.70 -16.17
N ILE A 242 -0.74 -9.98 -14.87
CA ILE A 242 0.29 -9.55 -13.91
C ILE A 242 0.83 -10.71 -13.07
N SER A 243 0.73 -11.94 -13.58
CA SER A 243 1.25 -13.13 -12.91
C SER A 243 2.76 -12.99 -12.66
N GLY A 244 3.19 -13.30 -11.44
CA GLY A 244 4.58 -13.16 -11.00
C GLY A 244 5.00 -11.72 -10.64
N ILE A 245 4.09 -10.74 -10.70
CA ILE A 245 4.35 -9.37 -10.26
C ILE A 245 3.81 -9.18 -8.84
N SER A 246 4.65 -8.65 -7.95
CA SER A 246 4.27 -8.26 -6.59
C SER A 246 4.40 -6.75 -6.41
N MET A 247 3.42 -6.16 -5.74
CA MET A 247 3.42 -4.77 -5.31
C MET A 247 3.93 -4.68 -3.87
N ALA A 248 5.06 -4.03 -3.66
CA ALA A 248 5.55 -3.74 -2.32
C ALA A 248 4.75 -2.59 -1.68
N LEU A 249 4.36 -2.77 -0.42
CA LEU A 249 3.76 -1.75 0.43
C LEU A 249 4.75 -1.29 1.49
N SER A 250 4.92 0.02 1.61
CA SER A 250 5.60 0.61 2.76
C SER A 250 4.79 0.40 4.05
N ALA A 251 5.47 0.46 5.20
CA ALA A 251 4.82 0.41 6.51
C ALA A 251 3.69 1.43 6.63
N ARG A 252 3.92 2.65 6.11
CA ARG A 252 2.95 3.74 6.11
C ARG A 252 1.70 3.39 5.32
N GLU A 253 1.84 2.84 4.12
CA GLU A 253 0.68 2.43 3.31
C GLU A 253 -0.09 1.31 4.00
N LEU A 254 0.60 0.24 4.37
CA LEU A 254 -0.01 -0.92 5.02
C LEU A 254 -0.78 -0.53 6.29
N LEU A 255 -0.14 0.24 7.19
CA LEU A 255 -0.79 0.73 8.41
C LEU A 255 -1.96 1.64 8.09
N SER A 256 -1.80 2.61 7.18
CA SER A 256 -2.89 3.52 6.84
C SER A 256 -4.11 2.80 6.26
N TRP A 257 -3.88 1.78 5.42
CA TRP A 257 -4.96 1.05 4.76
C TRP A 257 -5.63 0.07 5.72
N ALA A 258 -4.85 -0.73 6.45
CA ALA A 258 -5.38 -1.69 7.41
C ALA A 258 -6.11 -1.01 8.57
N HIS A 259 -5.52 0.07 9.11
CA HIS A 259 -6.13 0.84 10.19
C HIS A 259 -7.42 1.53 9.75
N TRP A 260 -7.45 2.11 8.55
CA TRP A 260 -8.67 2.70 8.02
C TRP A 260 -9.75 1.63 7.82
N ARG A 261 -9.39 0.48 7.23
CA ARG A 261 -10.36 -0.58 6.88
C ARG A 261 -11.11 -1.13 8.09
N VAL A 262 -10.46 -1.29 9.24
CA VAL A 262 -11.11 -1.85 10.45
C VAL A 262 -12.04 -0.86 11.15
N HIS A 263 -11.87 0.45 10.93
CA HIS A 263 -12.70 1.49 11.55
C HIS A 263 -13.72 2.11 10.58
N ALA A 264 -13.59 1.85 9.28
CA ALA A 264 -14.44 2.45 8.26
C ALA A 264 -15.71 1.66 8.00
N ASP A 265 -16.83 2.39 7.96
CA ASP A 265 -18.13 1.87 7.57
C ASP A 265 -18.19 1.61 6.06
N ALA A 266 -19.13 0.76 5.63
CA ALA A 266 -19.29 0.39 4.22
C ALA A 266 -19.68 1.58 3.30
N SER A 267 -20.20 2.67 3.87
CA SER A 267 -20.53 3.90 3.14
C SER A 267 -19.31 4.78 2.83
N MET A 268 -18.18 4.57 3.50
CA MET A 268 -17.01 5.43 3.38
C MET A 268 -16.15 5.06 2.16
N GLU A 269 -15.63 6.09 1.49
CA GLU A 269 -14.74 5.90 0.34
C GLU A 269 -13.36 5.40 0.79
N ARG A 270 -12.91 4.31 0.16
CA ARG A 270 -11.62 3.67 0.46
C ARG A 270 -10.47 4.59 0.03
N PRO A 271 -9.51 4.90 0.91
CA PRO A 271 -8.37 5.75 0.54
C PRO A 271 -7.41 5.07 -0.43
N TYR A 272 -7.45 3.73 -0.52
CA TYR A 272 -6.57 2.93 -1.35
C TYR A 272 -7.20 2.42 -2.65
N ALA A 273 -8.52 2.55 -2.83
CA ALA A 273 -9.23 2.03 -4.01
C ALA A 273 -10.29 3.04 -4.48
N ILE A 274 -9.96 3.79 -5.54
CA ILE A 274 -10.80 4.88 -6.06
C ILE A 274 -11.68 4.35 -7.20
N PRO A 275 -13.00 4.61 -7.23
CA PRO A 275 -13.86 4.19 -8.33
C PRO A 275 -13.40 4.75 -9.67
N HIS A 276 -13.38 3.92 -10.72
CA HIS A 276 -13.01 4.35 -12.06
C HIS A 276 -14.16 5.15 -12.70
N THR A 277 -13.86 6.34 -13.22
CA THR A 277 -14.89 7.25 -13.77
C THR A 277 -15.58 6.72 -15.03
N THR A 278 -14.91 5.85 -15.80
CA THR A 278 -15.42 5.35 -17.09
C THR A 278 -15.77 3.85 -17.10
N GLY A 279 -15.54 3.12 -16.00
CA GLY A 279 -15.73 1.67 -15.94
C GLY A 279 -16.52 1.26 -14.70
N ALA A 280 -17.79 0.92 -14.87
CA ALA A 280 -18.64 0.46 -13.77
C ALA A 280 -18.04 -0.79 -13.11
N GLY A 281 -17.86 -0.76 -11.78
CA GLY A 281 -17.30 -1.88 -11.00
C GLY A 281 -15.78 -2.07 -11.09
N ALA A 282 -15.06 -1.11 -11.65
CA ALA A 282 -13.60 -1.05 -11.64
C ALA A 282 -13.09 0.02 -10.66
N TYR A 283 -12.01 -0.29 -9.96
CA TYR A 283 -11.34 0.57 -9.00
C TYR A 283 -9.88 0.73 -9.39
N LEU A 284 -9.33 1.92 -9.15
CA LEU A 284 -7.91 2.19 -9.25
C LEU A 284 -7.29 2.11 -7.86
N VAL A 285 -6.51 1.07 -7.62
CA VAL A 285 -5.68 0.99 -6.42
C VAL A 285 -4.49 1.92 -6.58
N MET A 286 -4.28 2.79 -5.60
CA MET A 286 -3.20 3.78 -5.60
C MET A 286 -2.21 3.52 -4.47
N GLY A 287 -1.14 2.77 -4.79
CA GLY A 287 0.09 2.82 -4.01
C GLY A 287 0.93 4.05 -4.38
N ARG A 288 1.94 4.34 -3.56
CA ARG A 288 2.90 5.43 -3.74
C ARG A 288 3.67 5.31 -5.05
N HIS A 289 3.96 4.09 -5.48
CA HIS A 289 4.77 3.80 -6.67
C HIS A 289 4.07 2.89 -7.69
N VAL A 290 2.89 2.36 -7.36
CA VAL A 290 2.16 1.39 -8.19
C VAL A 290 0.71 1.79 -8.29
N ARG A 291 0.15 1.71 -9.49
CA ARG A 291 -1.29 1.86 -9.74
C ARG A 291 -1.78 0.61 -10.43
N LEU A 292 -2.85 0.02 -9.91
CA LEU A 292 -3.42 -1.21 -10.44
C LEU A 292 -4.93 -1.10 -10.50
N SER A 293 -5.53 -1.43 -11.65
CA SER A 293 -6.98 -1.49 -11.76
C SER A 293 -7.50 -2.83 -11.21
N LEU A 294 -8.38 -2.81 -10.22
CA LEU A 294 -9.03 -3.98 -9.63
C LEU A 294 -10.54 -3.96 -9.89
N LYS A 295 -11.16 -5.14 -9.93
CA LYS A 295 -12.63 -5.30 -9.92
C LYS A 295 -13.15 -5.23 -8.48
N GLU A 296 -14.44 -4.93 -8.31
CA GLU A 296 -15.11 -4.94 -6.99
C GLU A 296 -14.80 -6.20 -6.15
N ALA A 297 -14.85 -7.39 -6.76
CA ALA A 297 -14.56 -8.64 -6.05
C ALA A 297 -13.11 -8.73 -5.55
N GLU A 298 -12.14 -8.20 -6.30
CA GLU A 298 -10.73 -8.16 -5.91
C GLU A 298 -10.49 -7.10 -4.82
N VAL A 299 -11.24 -6.00 -4.84
CA VAL A 299 -11.23 -4.99 -3.77
C VAL A 299 -11.79 -5.56 -2.48
N ALA A 300 -12.90 -6.30 -2.53
CA ALA A 300 -13.46 -6.98 -1.36
C ALA A 300 -12.48 -8.02 -0.78
N ASP A 301 -11.76 -8.73 -1.64
CA ASP A 301 -10.71 -9.66 -1.23
C ASP A 301 -9.51 -8.91 -0.60
N LEU A 302 -9.14 -7.73 -1.10
CA LEU A 302 -8.14 -6.86 -0.47
C LEU A 302 -8.61 -6.31 0.89
N ASP A 303 -9.88 -5.92 1.00
CA ASP A 303 -10.49 -5.47 2.26
C ASP A 303 -10.35 -6.56 3.33
N TRP A 304 -10.66 -7.81 2.98
CA TRP A 304 -10.48 -8.95 3.88
C TRP A 304 -9.02 -9.13 4.33
N ILE A 305 -8.06 -9.01 3.41
CA ILE A 305 -6.62 -9.08 3.73
C ILE A 305 -6.25 -8.00 4.75
N LEU A 306 -6.69 -6.76 4.54
CA LEU A 306 -6.38 -5.63 5.40
C LEU A 306 -7.00 -5.77 6.80
N GLU A 307 -8.24 -6.24 6.90
CA GLU A 307 -8.91 -6.52 8.18
C GLU A 307 -8.18 -7.60 8.98
N ARG A 308 -7.76 -8.68 8.33
CA ARG A 308 -7.00 -9.77 8.96
C ARG A 308 -5.60 -9.33 9.37
N ALA A 309 -4.94 -8.57 8.52
CA ALA A 309 -3.61 -8.03 8.77
C ALA A 309 -3.58 -7.14 10.02
N TRP A 310 -4.59 -6.27 10.19
CA TRP A 310 -4.63 -5.31 11.31
C TRP A 310 -4.44 -5.97 12.67
N ASN A 311 -5.20 -7.02 12.98
CA ASN A 311 -5.13 -7.69 14.29
C ASN A 311 -3.73 -8.22 14.62
N ARG A 312 -3.03 -8.74 13.60
CA ARG A 312 -1.67 -9.28 13.75
C ARG A 312 -0.62 -8.17 13.83
N ILE A 313 -0.75 -7.13 13.00
CA ILE A 313 0.13 -5.96 12.99
C ILE A 313 0.03 -5.21 14.31
N HIS A 314 -1.19 -4.86 14.75
CA HIS A 314 -1.44 -4.14 15.98
C HIS A 314 -0.82 -4.87 17.18
N ARG A 315 -1.08 -6.18 17.28
CA ARG A 315 -0.51 -7.02 18.34
C ARG A 315 1.03 -7.05 18.31
N ALA A 316 1.64 -7.28 17.15
CA ALA A 316 3.10 -7.33 17.03
C ALA A 316 3.76 -5.98 17.37
N CYS A 317 3.18 -4.87 16.90
CA CYS A 317 3.62 -3.52 17.23
C CYS A 317 3.52 -3.26 18.74
N LEU A 318 2.41 -3.63 19.37
CA LEU A 318 2.18 -3.47 20.81
C LEU A 318 3.18 -4.31 21.61
N GLU A 319 3.35 -5.59 21.28
CA GLU A 319 4.32 -6.48 21.91
C GLU A 319 5.75 -5.92 21.83
N TYR A 320 6.14 -5.33 20.69
CA TYR A 320 7.45 -4.68 20.52
C TYR A 320 7.61 -3.49 21.48
N VAL A 321 6.68 -2.53 21.48
CA VAL A 321 6.82 -1.32 22.32
C VAL A 321 6.66 -1.64 23.81
N SER A 322 5.88 -2.65 24.17
CA SER A 322 5.75 -3.12 25.55
C SER A 322 7.02 -3.80 26.03
N ALA A 323 7.66 -4.66 25.21
CA ALA A 323 8.90 -5.34 25.57
C ALA A 323 10.05 -4.38 25.90
N TYR A 324 10.07 -3.21 25.26
CA TYR A 324 11.08 -2.17 25.47
C TYR A 324 10.58 -0.95 26.26
N ARG A 325 9.33 -0.99 26.73
CA ARG A 325 8.61 0.13 27.38
C ARG A 325 8.84 1.47 26.66
N SER A 326 8.72 1.44 25.33
CA SER A 326 9.11 2.54 24.44
C SER A 326 7.91 3.31 23.85
N PHE A 327 6.68 2.96 24.22
CA PHE A 327 5.45 3.54 23.65
C PHE A 327 5.37 5.06 23.84
N ASP A 328 5.84 5.56 24.97
CA ASP A 328 5.78 6.98 25.32
C ASP A 328 6.82 7.82 24.56
N PHE A 329 7.77 7.22 23.83
CA PHE A 329 8.88 7.98 23.24
C PHE A 329 8.76 8.10 21.72
N GLU A 330 9.17 9.27 21.19
CA GLU A 330 9.26 9.51 19.75
C GLU A 330 10.49 8.83 19.15
N LEU A 331 10.39 8.41 17.89
CA LEU A 331 11.56 8.00 17.11
C LEU A 331 12.43 9.20 16.78
N ILE A 332 13.75 8.99 16.83
CA ILE A 332 14.70 9.99 16.36
C ILE A 332 14.68 10.03 14.83
N GLU A 333 14.59 11.23 14.28
CA GLU A 333 14.57 11.44 12.83
C GLU A 333 15.81 10.82 12.17
N HIS A 334 15.61 10.13 11.04
CA HIS A 334 16.64 9.36 10.33
C HIS A 334 17.29 8.20 11.10
N HIS A 335 16.85 7.90 12.33
CA HIS A 335 17.36 6.81 13.18
C HIS A 335 16.21 5.95 13.72
N PRO A 336 15.54 5.15 12.87
CA PRO A 336 14.30 4.43 13.20
C PRO A 336 14.46 3.31 14.25
N SER A 337 15.69 2.97 14.63
CA SER A 337 15.98 2.01 15.72
C SER A 337 16.08 2.67 17.09
N ALA A 338 16.16 4.00 17.16
CA ALA A 338 16.37 4.74 18.40
C ALA A 338 15.16 5.61 18.75
N VAL A 339 14.80 5.63 20.03
CA VAL A 339 13.81 6.56 20.58
C VAL A 339 14.49 7.67 21.36
N GLY A 340 13.96 8.90 21.27
CA GLY A 340 14.45 10.04 22.04
C GLY A 340 13.89 10.01 23.45
N LEU A 341 14.77 9.94 24.46
CA LEU A 341 14.36 9.90 25.87
C LEU A 341 14.25 11.30 26.48
N LEU A 342 15.31 12.09 26.32
CA LEU A 342 15.48 13.41 26.92
C LEU A 342 16.10 14.33 25.89
N SER A 343 15.89 15.63 26.05
CA SER A 343 16.70 16.63 25.37
C SER A 343 17.43 17.48 26.39
N VAL A 344 18.70 17.74 26.14
CA VAL A 344 19.61 18.38 27.09
C VAL A 344 20.38 19.49 26.40
N ARG A 345 20.87 20.45 27.18
CA ARG A 345 21.76 21.47 26.64
C ARG A 345 23.12 20.86 26.24
N PRO A 346 23.76 21.32 25.14
CA PRO A 346 25.04 20.77 24.68
C PRO A 346 26.17 20.88 25.71
N ASP A 347 26.23 21.99 26.46
CA ASP A 347 27.21 22.20 27.53
C ASP A 347 26.97 21.26 28.71
N PHE A 348 25.70 21.03 29.06
CA PHE A 348 25.33 20.08 30.10
C PHE A 348 25.61 18.62 29.71
N TRP A 349 25.40 18.25 28.43
CA TRP A 349 25.80 16.95 27.91
C TRP A 349 27.31 16.69 28.10
N GLN A 350 28.15 17.70 27.86
CA GLN A 350 29.59 17.57 28.12
C GLN A 350 29.92 17.36 29.62
N GLN A 351 29.14 17.98 30.52
CA GLN A 351 29.26 17.75 31.97
C GLN A 351 28.86 16.32 32.34
N MET A 352 27.79 15.77 31.76
CA MET A 352 27.40 14.37 31.95
C MET A 352 28.50 13.41 31.51
N LEU A 353 29.14 13.65 30.35
CA LEU A 353 30.27 12.85 29.88
C LEU A 353 31.52 13.01 30.77
N ALA A 354 31.77 14.21 31.30
CA ALA A 354 32.86 14.44 32.25
C ALA A 354 32.64 13.70 33.57
N PHE A 355 31.41 13.72 34.08
CA PHE A 355 30.99 12.95 35.24
C PHE A 355 31.21 11.45 35.02
N ALA A 356 30.79 10.91 33.88
CA ALA A 356 30.99 9.50 33.54
C ALA A 356 32.49 9.12 33.46
N ARG A 357 33.34 9.99 32.91
CA ARG A 357 34.80 9.79 32.89
C ARG A 357 35.44 9.83 34.28
N ALA A 358 34.92 10.66 35.18
CA ALA A 358 35.41 10.74 36.55
C ALA A 358 35.03 9.48 37.36
N HIS A 359 33.86 8.91 37.07
CA HIS A 359 33.36 7.70 37.70
C HIS A 359 33.44 6.48 36.76
N ASP A 360 34.54 6.35 36.05
CA ASP A 360 34.79 5.15 35.24
C ASP A 360 35.01 3.93 36.15
N VAL A 361 34.49 2.76 35.78
CA VAL A 361 34.62 1.51 36.56
C VAL A 361 36.08 1.13 36.85
N ALA A 362 37.02 1.53 35.99
CA ALA A 362 38.45 1.28 36.18
C ALA A 362 39.10 2.26 37.19
N ARG A 363 38.39 3.30 37.64
CA ARG A 363 38.92 4.39 38.49
C ARG A 363 38.47 4.34 39.95
N GLY A 364 37.53 3.46 40.30
CA GLY A 364 37.07 3.30 41.67
C GLY A 364 35.94 2.29 41.82
N ASP A 365 35.43 2.15 43.04
CA ASP A 365 34.42 1.15 43.44
C ASP A 365 33.18 1.77 44.12
N GLY A 366 33.10 3.10 44.16
CA GLY A 366 31.93 3.82 44.68
C GLY A 366 30.66 3.60 43.84
N PRO A 367 29.47 3.98 44.35
CA PRO A 367 28.18 3.65 43.74
C PRO A 367 27.95 4.22 42.33
N TRP A 368 28.72 5.25 41.95
CA TRP A 368 28.68 5.86 40.61
C TRP A 368 29.78 5.37 39.67
N HIS A 369 30.73 4.54 40.14
CA HIS A 369 31.77 3.93 39.30
C HIS A 369 31.19 2.81 38.43
N MET A 370 30.18 3.17 37.63
CA MET A 370 29.32 2.31 36.84
C MET A 370 29.28 2.75 35.37
N PHE A 371 30.38 3.34 34.90
CA PHE A 371 30.53 3.78 33.52
C PHE A 371 31.74 3.12 32.88
N ASP A 372 31.58 2.73 31.62
CA ASP A 372 32.69 2.46 30.70
C ASP A 372 32.86 3.74 29.87
N ALA A 373 33.78 4.61 30.25
CA ALA A 373 33.76 5.97 29.76
C ALA A 373 34.02 6.07 28.24
N SER A 374 33.38 7.05 27.61
CA SER A 374 33.56 7.40 26.19
C SER A 374 33.61 8.91 26.03
N SER A 375 34.24 9.37 24.94
CA SER A 375 34.31 10.79 24.60
C SER A 375 33.00 11.35 24.06
N SER A 376 32.08 10.49 23.59
CA SER A 376 31.01 10.91 22.70
C SER A 376 29.62 10.38 23.07
N PHE A 377 29.52 9.31 23.86
CA PHE A 377 28.26 8.70 24.26
C PHE A 377 28.37 8.10 25.66
N LEU A 378 27.24 7.79 26.29
CA LEU A 378 27.22 7.29 27.65
C LEU A 378 27.01 5.77 27.64
N LYS A 379 27.93 5.03 28.25
CA LYS A 379 27.82 3.59 28.48
C LYS A 379 27.72 3.33 29.98
N VAL A 380 26.57 2.84 30.42
CA VAL A 380 26.36 2.41 31.80
C VAL A 380 26.73 0.94 31.90
N TYR A 381 27.70 0.63 32.76
CA TYR A 381 28.34 -0.68 32.85
C TYR A 381 28.75 -0.98 34.29
N SER A 382 28.38 -2.16 34.78
CA SER A 382 28.86 -2.67 36.06
C SER A 382 29.93 -3.73 35.83
N GLY A 383 31.16 -3.49 36.30
CA GLY A 383 32.28 -4.43 36.15
C GLY A 383 32.21 -5.65 37.05
N ARG A 384 31.34 -5.63 38.07
CA ARG A 384 30.99 -6.78 38.92
C ARG A 384 29.53 -6.66 39.32
N GLY A 385 28.83 -7.80 39.39
CA GLY A 385 27.46 -7.83 39.89
C GLY A 385 27.41 -7.45 41.38
N GLY A 386 26.43 -6.62 41.74
CA GLY A 386 26.18 -6.16 43.11
C GLY A 386 24.70 -6.29 43.51
N GLU A 387 24.34 -5.68 44.64
CA GLU A 387 22.94 -5.69 45.10
C GLU A 387 22.00 -4.95 44.15
N ARG A 388 22.51 -3.94 43.44
CA ARG A 388 21.70 -3.06 42.59
C ARG A 388 21.61 -3.52 41.14
N PHE A 389 22.73 -3.94 40.54
CA PHE A 389 22.83 -4.29 39.13
C PHE A 389 23.70 -5.53 38.93
N ASP A 390 23.41 -6.29 37.88
CA ASP A 390 24.19 -7.46 37.48
C ASP A 390 25.46 -7.03 36.72
N GLU A 391 26.42 -7.93 36.51
CA GLU A 391 27.61 -7.61 35.71
C GLU A 391 27.23 -7.41 34.24
N GLY A 392 27.79 -6.37 33.60
CA GLY A 392 27.60 -6.12 32.17
C GLY A 392 27.10 -4.71 31.83
N TYR A 393 26.71 -4.53 30.56
CA TYR A 393 26.15 -3.26 30.08
C TYR A 393 24.66 -3.17 30.40
N HIS A 394 24.26 -2.03 30.96
CA HIS A 394 22.88 -1.75 31.33
C HIS A 394 22.17 -0.89 30.30
N ALA A 395 22.82 0.21 29.87
CA ALA A 395 22.31 1.12 28.86
C ALA A 395 23.46 1.74 28.06
N ILE A 396 23.24 1.94 26.76
CA ILE A 396 24.11 2.75 25.92
C ILE A 396 23.22 3.80 25.27
N VAL A 397 23.50 5.08 25.52
CA VAL A 397 22.72 6.19 24.97
C VAL A 397 23.59 7.11 24.15
N TYR A 398 23.08 7.50 22.99
CA TYR A 398 23.79 8.28 21.98
C TYR A 398 23.22 9.70 21.91
N PRO A 399 24.07 10.72 21.73
CA PRO A 399 23.59 12.07 21.46
C PRO A 399 23.23 12.22 19.98
N TYR A 400 22.11 12.88 19.72
CA TYR A 400 21.65 13.28 18.39
C TYR A 400 21.43 14.80 18.39
N SER A 401 22.00 15.50 17.42
CA SER A 401 21.80 16.94 17.27
C SER A 401 20.64 17.21 16.32
N GLU A 402 19.63 17.93 16.78
CA GLU A 402 18.61 18.49 15.87
C GLU A 402 19.18 19.74 15.22
N SER A 403 19.63 19.64 13.96
CA SER A 403 20.01 20.81 13.18
C SER A 403 18.82 21.32 12.37
N ILE A 404 18.10 22.31 12.88
CA ILE A 404 17.22 23.13 12.03
C ILE A 404 17.84 24.53 11.95
N LEU A 405 18.52 24.81 10.84
CA LEU A 405 19.20 26.08 10.52
C LEU A 405 18.28 27.31 10.52
N TRP A 406 16.97 27.14 10.69
CA TRP A 406 15.94 28.19 10.52
C TRP A 406 15.01 28.37 11.72
N SER A 407 15.10 27.54 12.75
CA SER A 407 14.31 27.72 13.98
C SER A 407 15.20 28.33 15.04
N GLY A 408 14.84 29.48 15.61
CA GLY A 408 15.54 30.09 16.75
C GLY A 408 15.49 29.26 18.05
N LYS A 409 15.27 27.94 17.97
CA LYS A 409 15.39 27.01 19.09
C LYS A 409 16.85 26.93 19.50
N ARG A 410 17.12 27.04 20.81
CA ARG A 410 18.43 26.75 21.40
C ARG A 410 18.88 25.38 20.89
N GLN A 411 20.10 25.29 20.34
CA GLN A 411 20.69 24.01 19.96
C GLN A 411 20.62 23.07 21.18
N SER A 412 19.92 21.96 21.04
CA SER A 412 19.79 20.94 22.08
C SER A 412 20.28 19.60 21.54
N VAL A 413 20.66 18.73 22.46
CA VAL A 413 21.09 17.36 22.17
C VAL A 413 19.98 16.43 22.64
N THR A 414 19.44 15.65 21.72
CA THR A 414 18.49 14.58 22.04
C THR A 414 19.26 13.33 22.42
N ILE A 415 19.00 12.80 23.63
CA ILE A 415 19.57 11.56 24.12
C ILE A 415 18.72 10.41 23.58
N GLY A 416 19.29 9.62 22.68
CA GLY A 416 18.63 8.48 22.06
C GLY A 416 19.01 7.15 22.68
N TRP A 417 18.02 6.26 22.76
CA TRP A 417 18.14 4.92 23.30
C TRP A 417 17.70 3.87 22.29
N SER A 418 18.43 2.76 22.27
CA SER A 418 18.09 1.54 21.52
C SER A 418 18.52 0.31 22.34
N PRO A 419 17.89 -0.86 22.17
CA PRO A 419 18.29 -2.07 22.86
C PRO A 419 19.75 -2.44 22.54
N ILE A 420 20.54 -2.77 23.57
CA ILE A 420 21.95 -3.18 23.41
C ILE A 420 22.01 -4.55 22.74
N ASP A 421 21.27 -5.50 23.27
CA ASP A 421 21.09 -6.83 22.68
C ASP A 421 19.59 -7.11 22.52
N PRO A 422 19.06 -7.11 21.28
CA PRO A 422 17.66 -7.36 21.05
C PRO A 422 17.21 -8.81 21.38
N ARG A 423 18.15 -9.73 21.61
CA ARG A 423 17.84 -11.12 22.03
C ARG A 423 17.59 -11.21 23.53
N SER A 424 18.22 -10.35 24.31
CA SER A 424 18.14 -10.35 25.77
C SER A 424 16.88 -9.64 26.28
N ALA A 425 16.24 -10.18 27.31
CA ALA A 425 15.12 -9.49 27.98
C ALA A 425 15.61 -8.25 28.74
N CYS A 426 14.81 -7.20 28.74
CA CYS A 426 15.09 -6.04 29.58
C CYS A 426 14.74 -6.33 31.05
N SER A 427 15.55 -5.82 31.96
CA SER A 427 15.29 -5.85 33.40
C SER A 427 15.99 -4.68 34.09
N VAL A 428 15.52 -4.32 35.28
CA VAL A 428 16.12 -3.27 36.10
C VAL A 428 17.58 -3.59 36.49
N ARG A 429 17.91 -4.88 36.65
CA ARG A 429 19.25 -5.32 37.06
C ARG A 429 20.22 -5.52 35.89
N GLY A 430 19.71 -5.96 34.75
CA GLY A 430 20.48 -6.29 33.55
C GLY A 430 20.35 -5.19 32.49
N HIS A 431 19.84 -5.52 31.32
CA HIS A 431 19.63 -4.57 30.22
C HIS A 431 18.42 -3.67 30.50
N TRP A 432 18.63 -2.37 30.61
CA TRP A 432 17.55 -1.43 30.91
C TRP A 432 16.66 -1.20 29.69
N ASP A 433 15.35 -1.09 29.94
CA ASP A 433 14.39 -0.65 28.93
C ASP A 433 14.41 0.88 28.75
N ALA A 434 13.68 1.39 27.75
CA ALA A 434 13.66 2.82 27.43
C ALA A 434 13.16 3.67 28.61
N ARG A 435 12.09 3.22 29.27
CA ARG A 435 11.46 3.95 30.36
C ARG A 435 12.33 3.97 31.61
N PHE A 436 12.91 2.84 31.99
CA PHE A 436 13.83 2.76 33.11
C PHE A 436 15.07 3.63 32.86
N THR A 437 15.63 3.59 31.66
CA THR A 437 16.79 4.44 31.31
C THR A 437 16.43 5.92 31.41
N HIS A 438 15.26 6.32 30.90
CA HIS A 438 14.73 7.68 31.02
C HIS A 438 14.60 8.12 32.48
N ASP A 439 13.90 7.32 33.30
CA ASP A 439 13.61 7.66 34.68
C ASP A 439 14.90 7.72 35.51
N TRP A 440 15.85 6.79 35.30
CA TRP A 440 17.17 6.81 35.96
C TRP A 440 17.99 8.05 35.57
N LEU A 441 18.01 8.43 34.29
CA LEU A 441 18.71 9.64 33.85
C LEU A 441 18.12 10.88 34.53
N LEU A 442 16.79 11.01 34.54
CA LEU A 442 16.09 12.20 35.04
C LEU A 442 16.11 12.30 36.57
N GLN A 443 15.88 11.19 37.27
CA GLN A 443 15.68 11.17 38.73
C GLN A 443 16.98 10.94 39.51
N GLU A 444 18.00 10.32 38.90
CA GLU A 444 19.24 9.99 39.59
C GLU A 444 20.45 10.67 38.98
N MET A 445 20.77 10.39 37.71
CA MET A 445 22.03 10.85 37.11
C MET A 445 22.09 12.38 37.00
N ILE A 446 21.07 13.01 36.43
CA ILE A 446 21.05 14.47 36.20
C ILE A 446 21.20 15.24 37.54
N PRO A 447 20.41 14.94 38.60
CA PRO A 447 20.62 15.56 39.91
C PRO A 447 22.04 15.39 40.46
N GLU A 448 22.65 14.21 40.29
CA GLU A 448 24.00 13.98 40.81
C GLU A 448 25.07 14.69 39.96
N VAL A 449 24.92 14.75 38.64
CA VAL A 449 25.82 15.53 37.75
C VAL A 449 25.78 17.01 38.14
N ILE A 450 24.61 17.57 38.44
CA ILE A 450 24.45 18.95 38.90
C ILE A 450 25.20 19.16 40.23
N ARG A 451 25.02 18.24 41.19
CA ARG A 451 25.72 18.28 42.49
C ARG A 451 27.24 18.19 42.33
N TRP A 452 27.71 17.22 41.56
CA TRP A 452 29.13 16.98 41.28
C TRP A 452 29.80 18.18 40.60
N THR A 453 29.15 18.74 39.57
CA THR A 453 29.69 19.91 38.84
C THR A 453 29.84 21.12 39.77
N CYS A 454 28.88 21.34 40.68
CA CYS A 454 28.99 22.39 41.70
C CYS A 454 30.15 22.16 42.68
N CYS A 455 30.37 20.91 43.10
CA CYS A 455 31.51 20.55 43.94
C CYS A 455 32.84 20.77 43.22
N GLU A 456 32.98 20.35 41.97
CA GLU A 456 34.21 20.55 41.18
C GLU A 456 34.49 22.03 40.93
N GLN A 457 33.47 22.83 40.58
CA GLN A 457 33.62 24.29 40.46
C GLN A 457 34.09 24.93 41.77
N LYS A 458 33.59 24.48 42.93
CA LYS A 458 34.06 24.96 44.24
C LYS A 458 35.53 24.58 44.50
N ARG A 459 35.96 23.38 44.11
CA ARG A 459 37.35 22.92 44.24
C ARG A 459 38.29 23.69 43.33
N GLU A 460 37.89 23.91 42.08
CA GLU A 460 38.64 24.74 41.13
C GLU A 460 38.73 26.19 41.61
N ALA A 461 37.63 26.76 42.11
CA ALA A 461 37.64 28.11 42.68
C ALA A 461 38.51 28.20 43.95
N ALA A 462 38.53 27.17 44.80
CA ALA A 462 39.41 27.11 45.96
C ALA A 462 40.90 27.04 45.55
N ASN A 463 41.22 26.22 44.54
CA ASN A 463 42.57 26.10 43.98
C ASN A 463 43.01 27.40 43.25
N ALA A 464 42.08 28.08 42.58
CA ALA A 464 42.33 29.36 41.91
C ALA A 464 42.47 30.53 42.90
N LYS A 465 41.69 30.56 43.98
CA LYS A 465 41.83 31.52 45.09
C LYS A 465 43.19 31.45 45.77
N TRP A 466 43.79 30.25 45.83
CA TRP A 466 45.16 30.06 46.30
C TRP A 466 46.20 30.73 45.39
N ARG A 467 45.87 30.96 44.11
CA ARG A 467 46.74 31.64 43.16
C ARG A 467 46.45 33.14 43.07
N TRP A 468 45.17 33.58 43.13
CA TRP A 468 44.75 34.98 43.03
C TRP A 468 43.43 35.22 43.81
N PRO A 469 43.34 36.17 44.76
CA PRO A 469 42.11 36.39 45.52
C PRO A 469 41.11 37.23 44.71
N SER A 470 40.10 36.61 44.09
CA SER A 470 38.99 37.32 43.44
C SER A 470 37.63 37.04 44.11
N ARG A 471 36.71 38.01 43.96
CA ARG A 471 35.38 38.05 44.57
C ARG A 471 34.53 36.84 44.15
N SER A 472 33.96 36.15 45.14
CA SER A 472 33.03 35.05 44.90
C SER A 472 31.69 35.57 44.37
N THR A 473 31.39 35.25 43.12
CA THR A 473 30.01 35.19 42.62
C THR A 473 29.37 33.92 43.18
N ALA A 474 28.23 34.06 43.84
CA ALA A 474 27.43 32.92 44.27
C ALA A 474 26.99 32.14 43.02
N SER A 475 27.38 30.87 42.93
CA SER A 475 26.95 29.96 41.86
C SER A 475 25.47 29.65 42.08
N PHE A 476 24.59 30.29 41.32
CA PHE A 476 23.19 29.89 41.28
C PHE A 476 23.10 28.55 40.55
N LEU A 477 22.54 27.54 41.20
CA LEU A 477 22.28 26.24 40.57
C LEU A 477 21.08 26.42 39.64
N PRO A 478 21.24 26.28 38.31
CA PRO A 478 20.09 26.22 37.44
C PRO A 478 19.24 25.00 37.83
N PRO A 479 17.90 25.14 37.90
CA PRO A 479 17.03 23.99 38.12
C PRO A 479 17.22 22.96 37.01
N ALA A 480 17.04 21.67 37.32
CA ALA A 480 17.24 20.58 36.36
C ALA A 480 16.42 20.76 35.07
N SER A 481 15.22 21.34 35.19
CA SER A 481 14.33 21.70 34.08
C SER A 481 14.93 22.68 33.07
N ASP A 482 15.92 23.48 33.47
CA ASP A 482 16.62 24.42 32.57
C ASP A 482 17.75 23.74 31.78
N LEU A 483 18.16 22.54 32.21
CA LEU A 483 19.29 21.80 31.68
C LEU A 483 18.87 20.58 30.86
N ALA A 484 17.77 19.95 31.25
CA ALA A 484 17.22 18.74 30.64
C ALA A 484 15.69 18.76 30.69
N TRP A 485 15.05 18.28 29.62
CA TRP A 485 13.60 18.11 29.55
C TRP A 485 13.25 16.73 28.99
N SER A 486 12.14 16.19 29.50
CA SER A 486 11.58 14.90 29.06
C SER A 486 11.10 14.99 27.62
N LEU A 487 11.35 13.94 26.84
CA LEU A 487 10.73 13.73 25.53
C LEU A 487 9.68 12.60 25.56
N ALA A 488 9.37 12.06 26.75
CA ALA A 488 8.22 11.18 26.90
C ALA A 488 6.94 11.96 26.57
N ARG A 489 6.01 11.31 25.86
CA ARG A 489 4.64 11.76 25.61
C ARG A 489 3.88 11.72 26.92
N GLU A 490 4.15 12.67 27.81
CA GLU A 490 3.51 12.68 29.12
C GLU A 490 2.05 13.13 29.00
N TRP A 491 1.18 12.18 29.36
CA TRP A 491 0.10 12.41 30.29
C TRP A 491 0.72 12.96 31.58
N GLU A 492 0.85 14.29 31.74
CA GLU A 492 1.56 14.95 32.88
C GLU A 492 0.97 14.61 34.26
N SER A 493 -0.20 13.98 34.33
CA SER A 493 -0.83 13.69 35.61
C SER A 493 -0.16 12.50 36.31
N THR A 494 0.46 12.79 37.45
CA THR A 494 0.87 11.78 38.44
C THR A 494 -0.33 11.05 39.07
N GLU A 495 -1.53 11.60 38.91
CA GLU A 495 -2.78 11.04 39.42
C GLU A 495 -3.55 10.29 38.33
N ARG A 496 -4.30 9.26 38.75
CA ARG A 496 -5.23 8.59 37.85
C ARG A 496 -6.36 9.55 37.46
N PRO A 497 -6.90 9.49 36.23
CA PRO A 497 -7.97 10.39 35.79
C PRO A 497 -9.18 10.42 36.73
N GLU A 498 -9.49 9.31 37.40
CA GLU A 498 -10.59 9.21 38.36
C GLU A 498 -10.32 9.82 39.75
N ALA A 499 -9.07 10.18 40.05
CA ALA A 499 -8.66 10.65 41.37
C ALA A 499 -9.29 12.01 41.71
N SER A 500 -9.29 12.94 40.75
CA SER A 500 -9.73 14.33 40.93
C SER A 500 -10.31 14.90 39.64
N ASN A 501 -11.14 15.94 39.73
CA ASN A 501 -11.59 16.65 38.51
C ASN A 501 -10.42 17.29 37.73
N SER A 502 -9.34 17.68 38.40
CA SER A 502 -8.12 18.16 37.73
C SER A 502 -7.50 17.07 36.88
N ALA A 503 -7.29 15.87 37.44
CA ALA A 503 -6.74 14.73 36.70
C ALA A 503 -7.65 14.32 35.52
N LEU A 504 -8.97 14.34 35.71
CA LEU A 504 -9.93 14.08 34.62
C LEU A 504 -9.92 15.16 33.53
N ARG A 505 -9.75 16.43 33.90
CA ARG A 505 -9.69 17.54 32.93
C ARG A 505 -8.42 17.49 32.11
N GLU A 506 -7.29 17.23 32.76
CA GLU A 506 -6.07 16.90 32.06
C GLU A 506 -6.41 15.72 31.12
N TYR A 507 -7.05 14.64 31.63
CA TYR A 507 -7.66 13.49 30.92
C TYR A 507 -7.99 13.79 29.46
N VAL A 508 -9.08 14.53 29.42
CA VAL A 508 -9.80 14.98 28.25
C VAL A 508 -8.94 15.95 27.44
N SER A 509 -8.09 16.76 28.08
CA SER A 509 -7.20 17.70 27.38
C SER A 509 -6.15 16.99 26.53
N ALA A 510 -5.55 15.88 26.97
CA ALA A 510 -4.61 15.16 26.10
C ALA A 510 -5.32 14.43 24.97
N LEU A 511 -6.52 13.89 25.20
CA LEU A 511 -7.36 13.34 24.12
C LEU A 511 -7.68 14.44 23.09
N GLN A 512 -8.14 15.59 23.56
CA GLN A 512 -8.50 16.74 22.72
C GLN A 512 -7.30 17.24 21.91
N SER A 513 -6.14 17.38 22.55
CA SER A 513 -4.89 17.79 21.89
C SER A 513 -4.49 16.80 20.79
N HIS A 514 -4.59 15.49 21.04
CA HIS A 514 -4.29 14.45 20.06
C HIS A 514 -5.19 14.56 18.83
N PHE A 515 -6.51 14.61 19.00
CA PHE A 515 -7.44 14.70 17.86
C PHE A 515 -7.42 16.07 17.16
N THR A 516 -6.82 17.09 17.78
CA THR A 516 -6.55 18.39 17.12
C THR A 516 -5.29 18.35 16.27
N CYS A 517 -4.16 17.93 16.85
CA CYS A 517 -2.83 18.15 16.27
C CYS A 517 -2.23 16.92 15.58
N GLN A 518 -2.70 15.72 15.91
CA GLN A 518 -2.13 14.44 15.50
C GLN A 518 -3.19 13.53 14.86
N SER A 519 -4.30 14.11 14.40
CA SER A 519 -5.42 13.36 13.86
C SER A 519 -5.01 12.54 12.64
N SER A 520 -5.28 11.25 12.70
CA SER A 520 -5.35 10.42 11.51
C SER A 520 -6.61 10.77 10.70
N ASN A 521 -6.57 10.49 9.41
CA ASN A 521 -7.76 10.52 8.55
C ASN A 521 -8.66 9.28 8.74
N VAL A 522 -8.35 8.43 9.71
CA VAL A 522 -9.11 7.22 10.02
C VAL A 522 -10.34 7.64 10.83
N PRO A 523 -11.54 7.18 10.43
CA PRO A 523 -12.78 7.53 11.12
C PRO A 523 -12.79 7.02 12.57
N LEU A 524 -13.57 7.69 13.41
CA LEU A 524 -13.84 7.30 14.78
C LEU A 524 -15.23 6.66 14.85
N ALA A 525 -15.35 5.52 15.53
CA ALA A 525 -16.64 4.87 15.72
C ALA A 525 -17.68 5.83 16.34
N ALA A 526 -18.94 5.76 15.87
CA ALA A 526 -20.04 6.55 16.39
C ALA A 526 -20.19 6.43 17.93
N GLU A 527 -19.86 5.25 18.47
CA GLU A 527 -19.85 4.98 19.90
C GLU A 527 -18.91 5.91 20.69
N CYS A 528 -17.72 6.20 20.16
CA CYS A 528 -16.79 7.12 20.83
C CYS A 528 -17.42 8.52 20.99
N MET A 529 -18.10 9.02 19.96
CA MET A 529 -18.77 10.32 20.01
C MET A 529 -19.95 10.27 20.98
N ARG A 530 -20.78 9.21 20.92
CA ARG A 530 -21.87 8.99 21.88
C ARG A 530 -21.38 9.01 23.32
N ASN A 531 -20.28 8.32 23.61
CA ASN A 531 -19.71 8.25 24.95
C ASN A 531 -19.23 9.62 25.45
N VAL A 532 -18.63 10.45 24.59
CA VAL A 532 -18.26 11.83 24.94
C VAL A 532 -19.52 12.66 25.24
N LEU A 533 -20.56 12.57 24.41
CA LEU A 533 -21.83 13.28 24.63
C LEU A 533 -22.53 12.84 25.94
N ILE A 534 -22.54 11.54 26.24
CA ILE A 534 -23.03 11.01 27.52
C ILE A 534 -22.19 11.55 28.68
N GLY A 535 -20.86 11.62 28.51
CA GLY A 535 -19.97 12.24 29.49
C GLY A 535 -20.32 13.71 29.75
N ILE A 536 -20.63 14.48 28.71
CA ILE A 536 -21.09 15.87 28.85
C ILE A 536 -22.40 15.92 29.64
N ASP A 537 -23.40 15.10 29.27
CA ASP A 537 -24.70 15.04 29.95
C ASP A 537 -24.57 14.61 31.42
N CYS A 538 -23.60 13.75 31.75
CA CYS A 538 -23.31 13.35 33.13
C CYS A 538 -22.74 14.49 34.00
N VAL A 539 -21.99 15.41 33.42
CA VAL A 539 -21.35 16.54 34.13
C VAL A 539 -22.28 17.75 34.19
N LEU A 540 -23.13 17.91 33.18
CA LEU A 540 -23.96 19.09 32.98
C LEU A 540 -24.82 19.49 34.20
N PRO A 541 -25.49 18.56 34.94
CA PRO A 541 -26.28 18.89 36.12
C PRO A 541 -25.47 19.52 37.27
N PHE A 542 -24.16 19.30 37.29
CA PHE A 542 -23.26 19.85 38.30
C PHE A 542 -22.58 21.15 37.84
N SER A 543 -22.70 21.51 36.57
CA SER A 543 -21.94 22.60 35.96
C SER A 543 -22.70 23.93 36.01
N CYS A 544 -22.07 24.99 36.52
CA CYS A 544 -22.63 26.34 36.54
C CYS A 544 -22.05 27.20 35.40
N MET A 545 -22.31 26.80 34.15
CA MET A 545 -21.77 27.49 32.98
C MET A 545 -22.36 28.91 32.81
N PRO A 546 -21.55 29.90 32.38
CA PRO A 546 -22.03 31.26 32.16
C PRO A 546 -22.94 31.40 30.93
N SER A 547 -22.80 30.52 29.94
CA SER A 547 -23.61 30.48 28.72
C SER A 547 -23.58 29.09 28.09
N GLU A 548 -24.70 28.67 27.51
CA GLU A 548 -24.79 27.44 26.71
C GLU A 548 -24.29 27.61 25.27
N GLY A 549 -24.09 28.86 24.80
CA GLY A 549 -23.80 29.15 23.40
C GLY A 549 -22.52 28.48 22.89
N TYR A 550 -21.47 28.46 23.71
CA TYR A 550 -20.21 27.79 23.38
C TYR A 550 -20.39 26.28 23.20
N LEU A 551 -21.07 25.64 24.15
CA LEU A 551 -21.32 24.19 24.11
C LEU A 551 -22.23 23.82 22.94
N ARG A 552 -23.33 24.54 22.73
CA ARG A 552 -24.24 24.32 21.60
C ARG A 552 -23.52 24.51 20.25
N GLY A 553 -22.66 25.53 20.14
CA GLY A 553 -21.86 25.77 18.95
C GLY A 553 -20.90 24.63 18.63
N ASN A 554 -20.11 24.19 19.61
CA ASN A 554 -19.17 23.07 19.44
C ASN A 554 -19.88 21.75 19.08
N LEU A 555 -21.06 21.51 19.65
CA LEU A 555 -21.82 20.28 19.42
C LEU A 555 -22.75 20.35 18.18
N GLY A 556 -22.83 21.51 17.52
CA GLY A 556 -23.72 21.73 16.38
C GLY A 556 -25.21 21.65 16.74
N LEU A 557 -25.58 22.02 17.97
CA LEU A 557 -26.96 21.94 18.47
C LEU A 557 -27.75 23.21 18.16
N HIS A 558 -29.08 23.08 18.04
CA HIS A 558 -29.98 24.23 17.94
C HIS A 558 -29.88 25.14 19.17
N MET A 559 -30.11 26.45 18.99
CA MET A 559 -30.00 27.44 20.09
C MET A 559 -31.22 27.51 21.01
N ALA A 560 -32.31 26.82 20.68
CA ALA A 560 -33.53 26.79 21.47
C ALA A 560 -33.76 25.40 22.10
N GLY A 561 -34.51 25.35 23.20
CA GLY A 561 -34.92 24.11 23.88
C GLY A 561 -33.97 23.67 25.01
N ASP A 562 -34.30 22.54 25.65
CA ASP A 562 -33.51 21.97 26.76
C ASP A 562 -32.17 21.41 26.26
N LEU A 563 -31.07 21.80 26.91
CA LEU A 563 -29.72 21.43 26.50
C LEU A 563 -29.45 19.94 26.68
N SER A 564 -29.83 19.36 27.82
CA SER A 564 -29.66 17.92 28.09
C SER A 564 -30.46 17.07 27.12
N GLN A 565 -31.68 17.48 26.77
CA GLN A 565 -32.47 16.81 25.74
C GLN A 565 -31.78 16.88 24.37
N ALA A 566 -31.30 18.05 23.95
CA ALA A 566 -30.63 18.21 22.66
C ALA A 566 -29.34 17.37 22.56
N ILE A 567 -28.55 17.28 23.64
CA ILE A 567 -27.35 16.42 23.69
C ILE A 567 -27.74 14.95 23.55
N ARG A 568 -28.77 14.51 24.28
CA ARG A 568 -29.26 13.12 24.20
C ARG A 568 -29.79 12.79 22.81
N GLU A 569 -30.60 13.65 22.20
CA GLU A 569 -31.09 13.46 20.83
C GLU A 569 -29.95 13.39 19.81
N ARG A 570 -28.92 14.23 19.97
CA ARG A 570 -27.71 14.16 19.14
C ARG A 570 -26.98 12.83 19.32
N ALA A 571 -26.85 12.34 20.55
CA ALA A 571 -26.23 11.03 20.80
C ALA A 571 -27.01 9.87 20.16
N HIS A 572 -28.35 9.91 20.22
CA HIS A 572 -29.20 8.87 19.62
C HIS A 572 -29.23 8.89 18.09
N SER A 573 -29.03 10.05 17.46
CA SER A 573 -29.04 10.21 16.00
C SER A 573 -27.72 9.88 15.30
N LEU A 574 -26.67 9.50 16.05
CA LEU A 574 -25.38 9.10 15.47
C LEU A 574 -25.47 7.69 14.90
N GLU A 575 -25.50 7.59 13.57
CA GLU A 575 -25.51 6.31 12.86
C GLU A 575 -24.13 5.93 12.30
N GLU A 576 -23.36 6.93 11.85
CA GLU A 576 -22.06 6.72 11.18
C GLU A 576 -20.89 7.23 12.04
N GLY A 577 -19.67 6.76 11.69
CA GLY A 577 -18.43 7.26 12.26
C GLY A 577 -18.22 8.77 12.09
N VAL A 578 -17.40 9.37 12.96
CA VAL A 578 -17.10 10.81 12.96
C VAL A 578 -15.64 11.08 12.63
N HIS A 579 -15.37 12.26 12.06
CA HIS A 579 -14.00 12.73 11.86
C HIS A 579 -13.40 13.33 13.14
N SER A 580 -12.07 13.35 13.20
CA SER A 580 -11.30 13.88 14.33
C SER A 580 -11.63 15.33 14.69
N SER A 581 -12.01 16.17 13.72
CA SER A 581 -12.43 17.55 13.97
C SER A 581 -13.73 17.63 14.78
N ALA A 582 -14.73 16.80 14.46
CA ALA A 582 -15.97 16.73 15.23
C ALA A 582 -15.68 16.24 16.66
N MET A 583 -14.80 15.25 16.80
CA MET A 583 -14.37 14.74 18.11
C MET A 583 -13.64 15.80 18.94
N ASP A 584 -12.75 16.58 18.34
CA ASP A 584 -12.10 17.73 19.01
C ASP A 584 -13.15 18.68 19.61
N PHE A 585 -14.14 19.11 18.82
CA PHE A 585 -15.19 20.00 19.31
C PHE A 585 -16.01 19.38 20.45
N ALA A 586 -16.33 18.09 20.38
CA ALA A 586 -17.04 17.41 21.46
C ALA A 586 -16.22 17.36 22.76
N LEU A 587 -14.92 17.05 22.67
CA LEU A 587 -14.01 17.05 23.82
C LEU A 587 -13.82 18.46 24.41
N ARG A 588 -13.79 19.51 23.58
CA ARG A 588 -13.83 20.90 24.06
C ARG A 588 -15.12 21.20 24.83
N GLY A 589 -16.25 20.64 24.38
CA GLY A 589 -17.51 20.69 25.11
C GLY A 589 -17.43 20.02 26.49
N LEU A 590 -16.82 18.83 26.56
CA LEU A 590 -16.60 18.13 27.83
C LEU A 590 -15.66 18.89 28.77
N LEU A 591 -14.58 19.48 28.23
CA LEU A 591 -13.68 20.35 28.99
C LEU A 591 -14.39 21.59 29.53
N GLU A 592 -15.33 22.15 28.77
CA GLU A 592 -16.10 23.32 29.19
C GLU A 592 -17.00 22.98 30.39
N VAL A 593 -17.80 21.92 30.30
CA VAL A 593 -18.67 21.54 31.43
C VAL A 593 -17.87 21.17 32.67
N LEU A 594 -16.72 20.49 32.52
CA LEU A 594 -15.82 20.14 33.62
C LEU A 594 -15.14 21.37 34.24
N ARG A 595 -14.91 22.44 33.47
CA ARG A 595 -14.31 23.68 33.97
C ARG A 595 -15.21 24.37 35.01
N TYR A 596 -16.52 24.30 34.81
CA TYR A 596 -17.53 24.96 35.65
C TYR A 596 -18.24 24.01 36.63
N ALA A 597 -17.84 22.74 36.69
CA ALA A 597 -18.34 21.79 37.67
C ALA A 597 -17.49 21.82 38.96
N PRO A 598 -18.10 21.66 40.15
CA PRO A 598 -17.37 21.35 41.37
C PRO A 598 -16.75 19.95 41.27
N ASP A 599 -15.92 19.57 42.25
CA ASP A 599 -15.34 18.22 42.27
C ASP A 599 -16.46 17.16 42.23
N LEU A 600 -16.46 16.34 41.19
CA LEU A 600 -17.54 15.40 40.94
C LEU A 600 -17.48 14.23 41.92
N PRO A 601 -18.58 13.52 42.20
CA PRO A 601 -18.50 12.28 42.94
C PRO A 601 -17.56 11.27 42.25
N PRO A 602 -16.78 10.45 42.99
CA PRO A 602 -15.90 9.45 42.40
C PRO A 602 -16.61 8.49 41.43
N SER A 603 -17.88 8.16 41.69
CA SER A 603 -18.72 7.36 40.79
C SER A 603 -18.89 7.99 39.41
N ASN A 604 -19.09 9.31 39.35
CA ASN A 604 -19.25 10.04 38.10
C ASN A 604 -17.91 10.12 37.35
N ARG A 605 -16.81 10.40 38.06
CA ARG A 605 -15.48 10.40 37.43
C ARG A 605 -15.11 9.04 36.85
N ASN A 606 -15.30 7.97 37.62
CA ASN A 606 -15.08 6.59 37.15
C ASN A 606 -15.92 6.28 35.91
N HIS A 607 -17.19 6.66 35.91
CA HIS A 607 -18.07 6.43 34.78
C HIS A 607 -17.60 7.19 33.52
N ILE A 608 -17.21 8.46 33.65
CA ILE A 608 -16.69 9.25 32.53
C ILE A 608 -15.39 8.63 32.00
N VAL A 609 -14.47 8.20 32.88
CA VAL A 609 -13.23 7.53 32.45
C VAL A 609 -13.53 6.24 31.68
N GLN A 610 -14.51 5.44 32.14
CA GLN A 610 -14.95 4.24 31.42
C GLN A 610 -15.56 4.56 30.05
N LEU A 611 -16.39 5.60 29.95
CA LEU A 611 -16.96 6.06 28.68
C LEU A 611 -15.87 6.49 27.69
N LEU A 612 -14.80 7.12 28.18
CA LEU A 612 -13.68 7.61 27.37
C LEU A 612 -12.62 6.54 27.05
N MET A 613 -12.71 5.33 27.63
CA MET A 613 -11.71 4.27 27.43
C MET A 613 -11.56 3.88 25.95
N PRO A 614 -12.64 3.62 25.16
CA PRO A 614 -12.50 3.30 23.73
C PRO A 614 -11.81 4.41 22.93
N LEU A 615 -12.04 5.67 23.31
CA LEU A 615 -11.39 6.81 22.66
C LEU A 615 -9.89 6.91 23.03
N GLY A 616 -9.54 6.54 24.26
CA GLY A 616 -8.15 6.40 24.70
C GLY A 616 -7.41 5.26 23.98
N GLU A 617 -8.06 4.12 23.80
CA GLU A 617 -7.53 3.00 22.99
C GLU A 617 -7.28 3.44 21.55
N ARG A 618 -8.24 4.14 20.96
CA ARG A 618 -8.12 4.69 19.61
C ARG A 618 -6.95 5.68 19.48
N ARG A 619 -6.75 6.58 20.44
CA ARG A 619 -5.55 7.43 20.51
C ARG A 619 -4.26 6.59 20.52
N ASN A 620 -4.25 5.51 21.30
CA ASN A 620 -3.07 4.66 21.41
C ASN A 620 -2.77 3.93 20.10
N GLU A 621 -3.78 3.51 19.35
CA GLU A 621 -3.63 2.96 17.98
C GLU A 621 -3.01 3.97 17.02
N ASP A 622 -3.43 5.25 17.06
CA ASP A 622 -2.85 6.32 16.23
C ASP A 622 -1.38 6.55 16.56
N ILE A 623 -1.03 6.60 17.85
CA ILE A 623 0.37 6.72 18.30
C ILE A 623 1.19 5.52 17.81
N LEU A 624 0.66 4.31 17.96
CA LEU A 624 1.33 3.10 17.52
C LEU A 624 1.56 3.11 16.01
N CYS A 625 0.57 3.49 15.21
CA CYS A 625 0.72 3.67 13.76
C CYS A 625 1.80 4.71 13.42
N GLY A 626 1.84 5.83 14.15
CA GLY A 626 2.87 6.87 13.98
C GLY A 626 4.28 6.36 14.26
N LEU A 627 4.43 5.45 15.23
CA LEU A 627 5.72 4.85 15.60
C LEU A 627 6.25 3.85 14.56
N PHE A 628 5.39 3.18 13.80
CA PHE A 628 5.80 2.14 12.84
C PHE A 628 5.67 2.56 11.37
N SER A 629 5.16 3.76 11.09
CA SER A 629 4.99 4.27 9.72
C SER A 629 6.17 5.11 9.19
N ARG A 630 7.17 5.42 10.03
CA ARG A 630 8.32 6.28 9.68
C ARG A 630 9.46 5.51 9.01
#